data_AF-A0A4S2M988-F1
#
_entry.id   AF-A0A4S2M988-F1
#
_cell.length_a   1.000
_cell.length_b   1.000
_cell.length_c   1.000
_cell.angle_alpha   90.00
_cell.angle_beta   90.00
_cell.angle_gamma   90.00
#
_symmetry.space_group_name_H-M   'P 1'
#
loop_
_entity.id
_entity.type
_entity.pdbx_description
1 polymer ?
#
loop_
_entity_poly.entity_id
_entity_poly.type
_entity_poly.pdbx_seq_one_letter_code
_entity_poly.pdbx_strand_id
1 'polypeptide(L)'
;MRDYAKTDAIDELIPALIQCFGVILLGYLAGRYKILSEAEIRGLNSYVTKFALPAVFFKGMVTVDLTGMSWALVGAISLGKATVFFLAFATTLLLNRTSPFGMAAILSMFVSQSNDVALGYPVCEYFSHNCLLFLLNMITALRNHNQVRAY
;
A
#
# COMPACT_ATOMS: atom_id res chain seq x y z
N MET A 1 -19.44 12.22 10.87
CA MET A 1 -17.99 12.13 11.14
C MET A 1 -17.28 11.08 10.27
N ARG A 2 -17.92 9.97 9.86
CA ARG A 2 -17.36 9.00 8.88
C ARG A 2 -17.32 9.53 7.43
N ASP A 3 -18.23 10.44 7.06
CA ASP A 3 -18.31 10.96 5.69
C ASP A 3 -17.27 12.04 5.36
N TYR A 4 -16.81 12.81 6.35
CA TYR A 4 -15.76 13.84 6.14
C TYR A 4 -14.41 13.20 5.82
N ALA A 5 -14.02 12.23 6.64
CA ALA A 5 -12.84 11.40 6.50
C ALA A 5 -12.67 10.74 5.10
N LYS A 6 -13.79 10.30 4.51
CA LYS A 6 -13.77 9.67 3.17
C LYS A 6 -13.53 10.70 2.07
N THR A 7 -14.09 11.89 2.20
CA THR A 7 -13.92 12.97 1.21
C THR A 7 -12.46 13.42 1.17
N ASP A 8 -11.84 13.64 2.34
CA ASP A 8 -10.44 14.07 2.46
C ASP A 8 -9.47 13.06 1.80
N ALA A 9 -9.68 11.76 2.02
CA ALA A 9 -8.86 10.72 1.41
C ALA A 9 -9.04 10.61 -0.12
N ILE A 10 -10.25 10.86 -0.63
CA ILE A 10 -10.52 10.85 -2.07
C ILE A 10 -9.92 12.11 -2.73
N ASP A 11 -9.98 13.25 -2.05
CA ASP A 11 -9.46 14.53 -2.52
C ASP A 11 -7.92 14.55 -2.57
N GLU A 12 -7.23 13.78 -1.73
CA GLU A 12 -5.78 13.56 -1.83
C GLU A 12 -5.39 12.46 -2.82
N LEU A 13 -6.20 11.39 -2.91
CA LEU A 13 -5.92 10.26 -3.78
C LEU A 13 -6.01 10.62 -5.27
N ILE A 14 -7.04 11.37 -5.66
CA ILE A 14 -7.30 11.71 -7.07
C ILE A 14 -6.14 12.52 -7.68
N PRO A 15 -5.62 13.59 -7.04
CA PRO A 15 -4.45 14.31 -7.53
C PRO A 15 -3.19 13.42 -7.64
N ALA A 16 -2.90 12.60 -6.63
CA ALA A 16 -1.75 11.69 -6.66
C ALA A 16 -1.86 10.69 -7.82
N LEU A 17 -3.07 10.17 -8.05
CA LEU A 17 -3.37 9.25 -9.13
C LEU A 17 -3.18 9.91 -10.51
N ILE A 18 -3.72 11.12 -10.69
CA ILE A 18 -3.58 11.90 -11.93
C ILE A 18 -2.10 12.23 -12.19
N GLN A 19 -1.33 12.61 -11.16
CA GLN A 19 0.10 12.87 -11.31
C GLN A 19 0.86 11.61 -11.73
N CYS A 20 0.57 10.46 -11.10
CA CYS A 20 1.22 9.20 -11.43
C CYS A 20 0.94 8.77 -12.87
N PHE A 21 -0.34 8.74 -13.28
CA PHE A 21 -0.71 8.41 -14.66
C PHE A 21 -0.22 9.44 -15.67
N GLY A 22 -0.20 10.73 -15.31
CA GLY A 22 0.33 11.80 -16.14
C GLY A 22 1.81 11.60 -16.45
N VAL A 23 2.63 11.30 -15.43
CA VAL A 23 4.06 11.01 -15.61
C VAL A 23 4.28 9.74 -16.45
N ILE A 24 3.48 8.69 -16.25
CA ILE A 24 3.54 7.46 -17.05
C ILE A 24 3.23 7.76 -18.53
N LEU A 25 2.17 8.54 -18.80
CA LEU A 25 1.78 8.93 -20.15
C LEU A 25 2.87 9.77 -20.83
N LEU A 26 3.46 10.73 -20.12
CA LEU A 26 4.58 11.53 -20.61
C LEU A 26 5.79 10.66 -20.93
N GLY A 27 6.12 9.68 -20.07
CA GLY A 27 7.20 8.73 -20.32
C GLY A 27 6.95 7.88 -21.57
N TYR A 28 5.71 7.43 -21.78
CA TYR A 28 5.33 6.70 -22.99
C TYR A 28 5.45 7.55 -24.25
N LEU A 29 4.96 8.79 -24.23
CA LEU A 29 5.07 9.72 -25.36
C LEU A 29 6.54 10.04 -25.66
N ALA A 30 7.36 10.30 -24.63
CA ALA A 30 8.79 10.55 -24.79
C ALA A 30 9.53 9.38 -25.46
N GLY A 31 9.17 8.14 -25.12
CA GLY A 31 9.66 6.93 -25.81
C GLY A 31 9.13 6.81 -27.24
N ARG A 32 7.86 7.10 -27.49
CA ARG A 32 7.21 7.00 -28.81
C ARG A 32 7.76 8.00 -29.83
N TYR A 33 8.09 9.22 -29.37
CA TYR A 33 8.69 10.28 -30.18
C TYR A 33 10.22 10.17 -30.26
N LYS A 34 10.83 9.14 -29.64
CA LYS A 34 12.30 8.94 -29.57
C LYS A 34 13.05 10.19 -29.11
N ILE A 35 12.46 10.93 -28.17
CA ILE A 35 13.07 12.15 -27.61
C ILE A 35 14.34 11.80 -26.82
N LEU A 36 14.35 10.62 -26.19
CA LEU A 36 15.51 10.05 -25.50
C LEU A 36 16.08 8.87 -26.30
N SER A 37 17.39 8.83 -26.41
CA SER A 37 18.13 7.69 -26.98
C SER A 37 18.07 6.47 -26.05
N GLU A 38 18.29 5.28 -26.62
CA GLU A 38 18.32 4.04 -25.83
C GLU A 38 19.41 4.03 -24.75
N ALA A 39 20.51 4.75 -24.98
CA ALA A 39 21.58 4.90 -24.00
C ALA A 39 21.13 5.71 -22.78
N GLU A 40 20.37 6.79 -23.00
CA GLU A 40 19.81 7.64 -21.93
C GLU A 40 18.73 6.91 -21.15
N ILE A 41 17.83 6.17 -21.82
CA ILE A 41 16.81 5.35 -21.17
C ILE A 41 17.46 4.27 -20.29
N ARG A 42 18.54 3.63 -20.77
CA ARG A 42 19.27 2.61 -20.01
C ARG A 42 20.00 3.23 -18.81
N GLY A 43 20.61 4.40 -18.98
CA GLY A 43 21.24 5.17 -17.89
C GLY A 43 20.23 5.57 -16.82
N LEU A 44 19.07 6.11 -17.23
CA LEU A 44 17.98 6.50 -16.35
C LEU A 44 17.42 5.28 -15.60
N ASN A 45 17.17 4.17 -16.28
CA ASN A 45 16.68 2.95 -15.65
C ASN A 45 17.69 2.45 -14.60
N SER A 46 18.99 2.41 -14.93
CA SER A 46 20.02 2.00 -13.97
C SER A 46 20.12 2.93 -12.77
N TYR A 47 19.96 4.24 -12.98
CA TYR A 47 19.90 5.22 -11.89
C TYR A 47 18.69 4.98 -10.98
N VAL A 48 17.51 4.79 -11.58
CA VAL A 48 16.27 4.58 -10.82
C VAL A 48 16.35 3.29 -10.00
N THR A 49 16.79 2.17 -10.60
CA THR A 49 16.88 0.89 -9.87
C THR A 49 17.98 0.86 -8.82
N LYS A 50 19.15 1.50 -9.07
CA LYS A 50 20.29 1.43 -8.14
C LYS A 50 20.28 2.50 -7.05
N PHE A 51 19.73 3.69 -7.33
CA PHE A 51 19.82 4.84 -6.43
C PHE A 51 18.46 5.37 -6.00
N ALA A 52 17.60 5.72 -6.95
CA ALA A 52 16.34 6.38 -6.61
C ALA A 52 15.39 5.46 -5.84
N LEU A 53 15.24 4.21 -6.28
CA LEU A 53 14.33 3.24 -5.69
C LEU A 53 14.76 2.88 -4.25
N PRO A 54 16.04 2.53 -3.96
CA PRO A 54 16.49 2.33 -2.58
C PRO A 54 16.33 3.58 -1.69
N ALA A 55 16.60 4.77 -2.23
CA ALA A 55 16.45 6.02 -1.47
C ALA A 55 14.99 6.31 -1.10
N VAL A 56 14.06 6.09 -2.02
CA VAL A 56 12.61 6.23 -1.77
C VAL A 56 12.14 5.20 -0.74
N PHE A 57 12.59 3.95 -0.83
CA PHE A 57 12.27 2.93 0.18
C PHE A 57 12.82 3.29 1.55
N PHE A 58 14.07 3.73 1.63
CA PHE A 58 14.68 4.15 2.90
C PHE A 58 13.94 5.36 3.51
N LYS A 59 13.60 6.35 2.68
CA LYS A 59 12.77 7.49 3.10
C LYS A 59 11.45 6.99 3.68
N GLY A 60 10.75 6.09 2.97
CA GLY A 60 9.50 5.49 3.42
C GLY A 60 9.65 4.80 4.77
N MET A 61 10.71 4.02 4.98
CA MET A 61 10.99 3.34 6.24
C MET A 61 11.26 4.30 7.40
N VAL A 62 12.00 5.39 7.17
CA VAL A 62 12.32 6.39 8.20
C VAL A 62 11.10 7.25 8.57
N THR A 63 10.19 7.50 7.63
CA THR A 63 8.97 8.29 7.90
C THR A 63 7.87 7.53 8.62
N VAL A 64 7.97 6.20 8.68
CA VAL A 64 6.97 5.37 9.36
C VAL A 64 7.26 5.33 10.85
N ASP A 65 6.37 5.92 11.65
CA ASP A 65 6.41 5.83 13.11
C ASP A 65 5.77 4.50 13.57
N LEU A 66 6.62 3.54 13.94
CA LEU A 66 6.20 2.21 14.41
C LEU A 66 5.77 2.21 15.89
N THR A 67 6.01 3.30 16.63
CA THR A 67 5.89 3.34 18.10
C THR A 67 4.43 3.34 18.58
N GLY A 68 3.49 3.76 17.73
CA GLY A 68 2.04 3.74 17.99
C GLY A 68 1.26 2.68 17.20
N MET A 69 1.92 1.81 16.44
CA MET A 69 1.26 0.92 15.50
C MET A 69 0.83 -0.40 16.15
N SER A 70 -0.41 -0.83 15.90
CA SER A 70 -0.88 -2.14 16.35
C SER A 70 -0.24 -3.26 15.52
N TRP A 71 0.52 -4.13 16.17
CA TRP A 71 1.11 -5.32 15.53
C TRP A 71 0.06 -6.26 14.92
N ALA A 72 -1.19 -6.19 15.39
CA ALA A 72 -2.32 -6.89 14.80
C ALA A 72 -2.66 -6.41 13.38
N LEU A 73 -2.56 -5.10 13.11
CA LEU A 73 -2.77 -4.54 11.78
C LEU A 73 -1.68 -5.02 10.81
N VAL A 74 -0.42 -4.99 11.25
CA VAL A 74 0.71 -5.51 10.47
C VAL A 74 0.53 -7.01 10.17
N GLY A 75 0.12 -7.79 11.18
CA GLY A 75 -0.16 -9.21 11.02
C GLY A 75 -1.32 -9.47 10.04
N ALA A 76 -2.41 -8.72 10.14
CA ALA A 76 -3.57 -8.85 9.25
C ALA A 76 -3.22 -8.52 7.79
N ILE A 77 -2.48 -7.43 7.55
CA ILE A 77 -2.00 -7.03 6.22
C ILE A 77 -1.02 -8.08 5.67
N SER A 78 -0.09 -8.57 6.50
CA SER A 78 0.88 -9.58 6.09
C SER A 78 0.20 -10.90 5.73
N LEU A 79 -0.79 -11.32 6.50
CA LEU A 79 -1.57 -12.52 6.22
C LEU A 79 -2.41 -12.36 4.95
N GLY A 80 -3.03 -11.20 4.73
CA GLY A 80 -3.77 -10.90 3.51
C GLY A 80 -2.90 -10.95 2.26
N LYS A 81 -1.66 -10.44 2.33
CA LYS A 81 -0.70 -10.55 1.21
C LYS A 81 -0.25 -11.97 0.98
N ALA A 82 0.01 -12.73 2.05
CA ALA A 82 0.39 -14.13 1.95
C ALA A 82 -0.71 -14.96 1.29
N THR A 83 -1.98 -14.77 1.67
CA THR A 83 -3.10 -15.52 1.09
C THR A 83 -3.27 -15.20 -0.40
N VAL A 84 -3.25 -13.92 -0.79
CA VAL A 84 -3.31 -13.51 -2.21
C VAL A 84 -2.13 -14.07 -3.00
N PHE A 85 -0.92 -14.06 -2.43
CA PHE A 85 0.27 -14.63 -3.05
C PHE A 85 0.11 -16.12 -3.32
N PHE A 86 -0.28 -16.90 -2.31
CA PHE A 86 -0.45 -18.34 -2.46
C PHE A 86 -1.62 -18.70 -3.39
N LEU A 87 -2.71 -17.93 -3.37
CA LEU A 87 -3.83 -18.09 -4.31
C LEU A 87 -3.39 -17.81 -5.75
N ALA A 88 -2.71 -16.69 -6.01
CA ALA A 88 -2.20 -16.34 -7.33
C ALA A 88 -1.15 -17.34 -7.82
N PHE A 89 -0.27 -17.82 -6.92
CA PHE A 89 0.72 -18.85 -7.24
C PHE A 89 0.07 -20.19 -7.58
N ALA A 90 -0.88 -20.66 -6.77
CA ALA A 90 -1.59 -21.91 -6.99
C ALA A 90 -2.43 -21.86 -8.28
N THR A 91 -3.17 -20.77 -8.50
CA THR A 91 -3.95 -20.58 -9.74
C THR A 91 -3.04 -20.55 -10.98
N THR A 92 -1.91 -19.85 -10.92
CA THR A 92 -0.94 -19.82 -12.02
C THR A 92 -0.32 -21.20 -12.28
N LEU A 93 -0.06 -21.98 -11.24
CA LEU A 93 0.47 -23.34 -11.37
C LEU A 93 -0.58 -24.32 -11.93
N LEU A 94 -1.84 -24.18 -11.53
CA LEU A 94 -2.96 -25.01 -11.99
C LEU A 94 -3.34 -24.71 -13.44
N LEU A 95 -3.34 -23.43 -13.83
CA LEU A 95 -3.68 -23.00 -15.20
C LEU A 95 -2.54 -23.28 -16.18
N ASN A 96 -1.29 -23.29 -15.71
CA ASN A 96 -0.10 -23.37 -16.56
C ASN A 96 0.74 -24.59 -16.17
N ARG A 97 0.34 -25.77 -16.68
CA ARG A 97 0.97 -27.08 -16.39
C ARG A 97 2.44 -27.18 -16.81
N THR A 98 2.93 -26.24 -17.63
CA THR A 98 4.29 -26.21 -18.20
C THR A 98 5.12 -25.02 -17.75
N SER A 99 4.60 -24.13 -16.89
CA SER A 99 5.33 -22.94 -16.48
C SER A 99 6.45 -23.29 -15.50
N PRO A 100 7.69 -22.79 -15.69
CA PRO A 100 8.72 -22.94 -14.68
C PRO A 100 8.25 -22.22 -13.41
N PHE A 101 8.37 -22.88 -12.25
CA PHE A 101 7.97 -22.35 -10.94
C PHE A 101 8.41 -20.88 -10.70
N GLY A 102 9.55 -20.47 -11.29
CA GLY A 102 10.02 -19.08 -11.27
C GLY A 102 9.06 -18.07 -11.90
N MET A 103 8.43 -18.38 -13.03
CA MET A 103 7.49 -17.47 -13.69
C MET A 103 6.17 -17.36 -12.89
N ALA A 104 5.72 -18.48 -12.30
CA ALA A 104 4.56 -18.46 -11.40
C ALA A 104 4.84 -17.62 -10.14
N ALA A 105 6.05 -17.71 -9.58
CA ALA A 105 6.47 -16.90 -8.44
C ALA A 105 6.56 -15.40 -8.78
N ILE A 106 7.11 -15.05 -9.95
CA ILE A 106 7.20 -13.65 -10.38
C ILE A 106 5.81 -13.05 -10.61
N LEU A 107 4.91 -13.77 -11.29
CA LEU A 107 3.55 -13.29 -11.54
C LEU A 107 2.76 -13.12 -10.23
N SER A 108 2.81 -14.08 -9.32
CA SER A 108 2.17 -13.98 -8.01
C SER A 108 2.76 -12.86 -7.14
N MET A 109 4.07 -12.59 -7.25
CA MET A 109 4.72 -11.46 -6.58
C MET A 109 4.18 -10.12 -7.10
N PHE A 110 4.05 -9.95 -8.41
CA PHE A 110 3.47 -8.73 -8.99
C PHE A 110 2.00 -8.52 -8.59
N VAL A 111 1.22 -9.60 -8.44
CA VAL A 111 -0.16 -9.52 -7.96
C VAL A 111 -0.24 -9.08 -6.49
N SER A 112 0.70 -9.55 -5.66
CA SER A 112 0.66 -9.32 -4.20
C SER A 112 1.35 -8.03 -3.77
N GLN A 113 2.31 -7.53 -4.54
CA GLN A 113 2.89 -6.19 -4.37
C GLN A 113 2.00 -5.14 -5.04
N SER A 114 0.76 -5.04 -4.57
CA SER A 114 -0.06 -3.87 -4.88
C SER A 114 0.46 -2.66 -4.09
N ASN A 115 0.05 -1.44 -4.46
CA ASN A 115 0.69 -0.17 -4.11
C ASN A 115 0.55 0.24 -2.62
N ASP A 116 1.00 -0.62 -1.70
CA ASP A 116 0.81 -0.50 -0.25
C ASP A 116 1.53 0.71 0.34
N VAL A 117 2.54 1.23 -0.35
CA VAL A 117 3.25 2.45 0.05
C VAL A 117 2.33 3.67 -0.05
N ALA A 118 1.43 3.71 -1.02
CA ALA A 118 0.48 4.82 -1.18
C ALA A 118 -0.69 4.73 -0.18
N LEU A 119 -1.11 3.52 0.18
CA LEU A 119 -2.25 3.29 1.08
C LEU A 119 -1.85 3.17 2.56
N GLY A 120 -0.59 2.83 2.86
CA GLY A 120 -0.12 2.59 4.22
C GLY A 120 -0.15 3.82 5.10
N TYR A 121 0.19 4.99 4.56
CA TYR A 121 0.20 6.25 5.30
C TYR A 121 -1.19 6.65 5.83
N PRO A 122 -2.24 6.77 5.00
CA PRO A 122 -3.58 7.09 5.50
C PRO A 122 -4.12 6.00 6.44
N VAL A 123 -3.90 4.71 6.15
CA VAL A 123 -4.39 3.61 7.02
C VAL A 123 -3.78 3.66 8.42
N CYS A 124 -2.48 3.94 8.54
CA CYS A 124 -1.80 4.08 9.83
C CYS A 124 -2.30 5.28 10.63
N GLU A 125 -2.52 6.42 9.97
CA GLU A 125 -3.05 7.64 10.59
C GLU A 125 -4.47 7.42 11.14
N TYR A 126 -5.34 6.78 10.35
CA TYR A 126 -6.70 6.42 10.78
C TYR A 126 -6.68 5.49 12.00
N PHE A 127 -5.84 4.47 11.99
CA PHE A 127 -5.84 3.49 13.09
C PHE A 127 -5.29 4.06 14.40
N SER A 128 -4.26 4.91 14.32
CA SER A 128 -3.69 5.60 15.49
C SER A 128 -4.74 6.45 16.23
N HIS A 129 -5.53 7.24 15.49
CA HIS A 129 -6.58 8.07 16.08
C HIS A 129 -7.83 7.28 16.53
N ASN A 130 -8.22 6.22 15.81
CA ASN A 130 -9.45 5.48 16.11
C ASN A 130 -9.28 4.43 17.23
N CYS A 131 -8.07 3.90 17.48
CA CYS A 131 -7.84 2.94 18.57
C CYS A 131 -8.10 3.58 19.95
N LEU A 132 -7.67 4.84 20.14
CA LEU A 132 -7.90 5.60 21.38
C LEU A 132 -9.39 5.94 21.58
N LEU A 133 -10.09 6.32 20.50
CA LEU A 133 -11.53 6.63 20.50
C LEU A 133 -12.41 5.37 20.69
N PHE A 134 -11.99 4.22 20.18
CA PHE A 134 -12.68 2.95 20.38
C PHE A 134 -12.52 2.46 21.83
N LEU A 135 -11.32 2.60 22.42
CA LEU A 135 -11.09 2.34 23.85
C LEU A 135 -11.84 3.34 24.74
N LEU A 136 -11.85 4.63 24.42
CA LEU A 136 -12.62 5.65 25.15
C LEU A 136 -14.13 5.43 25.04
N ASN A 137 -14.67 5.07 23.87
CA ASN A 137 -16.09 4.73 23.73
C ASN A 137 -16.44 3.42 24.44
N MET A 138 -15.56 2.43 24.45
CA MET A 138 -15.76 1.20 25.22
C MET A 138 -15.73 1.45 26.74
N ILE A 139 -14.81 2.29 27.22
CA ILE A 139 -14.72 2.69 28.64
C ILE A 139 -15.93 3.56 29.04
N THR A 140 -16.39 4.45 28.15
CA THR A 140 -17.58 5.29 28.40
C THR A 140 -18.86 4.46 28.35
N ALA A 141 -18.95 3.48 27.46
CA ALA A 141 -20.06 2.52 27.41
C ALA A 141 -20.10 1.61 28.66
N LEU A 142 -18.95 1.13 29.14
CA LEU A 142 -18.86 0.34 30.37
C LEU A 142 -19.14 1.19 31.62
N ARG A 143 -18.80 2.48 31.62
CA ARG A 143 -19.17 3.43 32.69
C ARG A 143 -20.68 3.67 32.73
N ASN A 144 -21.33 3.78 31.58
CA ASN A 144 -22.78 4.03 31.50
C ASN A 144 -23.60 2.79 31.92
N HIS A 145 -23.15 1.57 31.57
CA HIS A 145 -23.81 0.34 32.01
C HIS A 145 -23.72 0.08 33.53
N ASN A 146 -22.76 0.68 34.24
CA ASN A 146 -22.61 0.52 35.70
C ASN A 146 -23.46 1.52 36.51
N GLN A 147 -24.00 2.57 35.88
CA GLN A 147 -24.93 3.52 36.53
C GLN A 147 -26.40 3.11 36.39
N VAL A 148 -26.74 2.29 35.39
CA VAL A 148 -28.12 1.79 35.18
C VAL A 148 -28.44 0.57 36.07
N ARG A 149 -27.44 -0.08 36.67
CA ARG A 149 -27.63 -1.23 37.56
C ARG A 149 -27.67 -0.88 39.06
N ALA A 150 -27.69 0.41 39.40
CA ALA A 150 -27.66 0.94 40.76
C ALA A 150 -28.96 1.65 41.20
N TYR A 151 -30.04 1.52 40.42
CA TYR A 151 -31.39 1.99 40.74
C TYR A 151 -32.39 0.85 40.60
#